data_AF-G5AET8-F1
#
_entry.id   AF-G5AET8-F1
#
_cell.length_a   1.000
_cell.length_b   1.000
_cell.length_c   1.000
_cell.angle_alpha   90.00
_cell.angle_beta   90.00
_cell.angle_gamma   90.00
#
_symmetry.space_group_name_H-M   'P 1'
#
loop_
_entity.id
_entity.type
_entity.pdbx_description
1 polymer ?
#
loop_
_entity_poly.entity_id
_entity_poly.type
_entity_poly.pdbx_seq_one_letter_code
_entity_poly.pdbx_strand_id
1 'polypeptide(L)'
;MPGQKKQRTEVAQQVEAQLATPIEHETISTIARNLNLDTWQVGGFALGIHHIEPSFPDWFYARKETLDLIKLFRQNVQQTFNTVFVGSPGVGTSTLVVLLALYMALHQQKRVVLFRKLKADEFSMLCLDPVHQQYWRKHTKSIAGLDLVGDRDFELCLDGFLREEIDHDLINFHRLTRFRMLATCTQYDMKNDETRIRRK
;
A
#
# COMPACT_ATOMS: atom_id res chain seq x y z
N MET A 1 -28.66 -16.20 22.22
CA MET A 1 -28.95 -14.83 21.74
C MET A 1 -27.82 -14.33 20.81
N PRO A 2 -27.78 -14.73 19.52
CA PRO A 2 -26.68 -14.38 18.60
C PRO A 2 -26.87 -13.08 17.81
N GLY A 3 -28.08 -12.50 17.78
CA GLY A 3 -28.45 -11.39 16.89
C GLY A 3 -27.89 -10.01 17.28
N GLN A 4 -27.62 -9.75 18.56
CA GLN A 4 -27.19 -8.41 19.02
C GLN A 4 -25.71 -8.10 18.78
N LYS A 5 -24.84 -9.12 18.68
CA LYS A 5 -23.41 -8.89 18.38
C LYS A 5 -23.20 -8.50 16.91
N LYS A 6 -23.90 -9.17 15.98
CA LYS A 6 -23.76 -8.95 14.54
C LYS A 6 -24.20 -7.52 14.14
N GLN A 7 -25.30 -7.05 14.71
CA GLN A 7 -25.83 -5.70 14.46
C GLN A 7 -24.94 -4.59 15.03
N ARG A 8 -24.29 -4.81 16.19
CA ARG A 8 -23.31 -3.85 16.76
C ARG A 8 -22.05 -3.75 15.90
N THR A 9 -21.59 -4.84 15.31
CA THR A 9 -20.41 -4.86 14.43
C THR A 9 -20.69 -4.15 13.11
N GLU A 10 -21.86 -4.37 12.52
CA GLU A 10 -22.28 -3.72 11.26
C GLU A 10 -22.48 -2.20 11.45
N VAL A 11 -23.09 -1.77 12.55
CA VAL A 11 -23.27 -0.34 12.86
C VAL A 11 -21.93 0.34 13.17
N ALA A 12 -21.02 -0.33 13.90
CA ALA A 12 -19.68 0.20 14.14
C ALA A 12 -18.87 0.31 12.84
N GLN A 13 -18.94 -0.67 11.95
CA GLN A 13 -18.31 -0.65 10.63
C GLN A 13 -18.89 0.46 9.73
N GLN A 14 -20.20 0.71 9.78
CA GLN A 14 -20.83 1.81 9.04
C GLN A 14 -20.43 3.19 9.56
N VAL A 15 -20.39 3.40 10.88
CA VAL A 15 -19.90 4.66 11.49
C VAL A 15 -18.42 4.85 11.21
N GLU A 16 -17.64 3.77 11.22
CA GLU A 16 -16.23 3.80 10.87
C GLU A 16 -15.96 4.05 9.39
N ALA A 17 -16.84 3.62 8.48
CA ALA A 17 -16.77 3.95 7.07
C ALA A 17 -17.09 5.44 6.81
N GLN A 18 -17.94 6.06 7.64
CA GLN A 18 -18.26 7.50 7.56
C GLN A 18 -17.08 8.41 7.97
N LEU A 19 -16.07 7.89 8.68
CA LEU A 19 -14.85 8.63 9.06
C LEU A 19 -13.75 8.59 7.97
N ALA A 20 -14.02 7.96 6.83
CA ALA A 20 -13.11 8.00 5.70
C ALA A 20 -13.24 9.36 4.97
N THR A 21 -12.10 9.98 4.69
CA THR A 21 -12.05 11.17 3.84
C THR A 21 -12.09 10.74 2.38
N PRO A 22 -13.14 11.05 1.61
CA PRO A 22 -13.18 10.77 0.19
C PRO A 22 -12.10 11.58 -0.53
N ILE A 23 -11.58 11.03 -1.62
CA ILE A 23 -10.62 11.69 -2.49
C ILE A 23 -11.33 12.02 -3.79
N GLU A 24 -11.17 13.25 -4.26
CA GLU A 24 -11.80 13.73 -5.48
C GLU A 24 -11.24 13.01 -6.72
N HIS A 25 -12.13 12.67 -7.66
CA HIS A 25 -11.75 12.02 -8.92
C HIS A 25 -10.78 12.87 -9.76
N GLU A 26 -10.88 14.19 -9.68
CA GLU A 26 -9.99 15.11 -10.39
C GLU A 26 -8.55 15.01 -9.85
N THR A 27 -8.38 14.91 -8.52
CA THR A 27 -7.09 14.67 -7.88
C THR A 27 -6.49 13.35 -8.36
N ILE A 28 -7.29 12.28 -8.35
CA ILE A 28 -6.85 10.95 -8.81
C ILE A 28 -6.45 10.97 -10.29
N SER A 29 -7.25 11.62 -11.14
CA SER A 29 -6.98 11.74 -12.57
C SER A 29 -5.71 12.54 -12.87
N THR A 30 -5.44 13.56 -12.06
CA THR A 30 -4.21 14.36 -12.16
C THR A 30 -2.99 13.54 -11.77
N ILE A 31 -3.06 12.79 -10.66
CA ILE A 31 -1.99 11.89 -10.23
C ILE A 31 -1.74 10.82 -11.30
N ALA A 32 -2.78 10.19 -11.83
CA ALA A 32 -2.66 9.18 -12.89
C ALA A 32 -1.94 9.71 -14.14
N ARG A 33 -2.25 10.94 -14.55
CA ARG A 33 -1.60 11.57 -15.70
C ARG A 33 -0.10 11.80 -15.45
N ASN A 34 0.26 12.22 -14.25
CA ASN A 34 1.65 12.52 -13.88
C ASN A 34 2.47 11.25 -13.57
N LEU A 35 1.80 10.17 -13.17
CA LEU A 35 2.40 8.88 -12.79
C LEU A 35 2.73 7.98 -13.99
N ASN A 36 3.15 8.56 -15.12
CA ASN A 36 3.52 7.77 -16.29
C ASN A 36 4.93 7.19 -16.18
N LEU A 37 5.07 6.09 -15.44
CA LEU A 37 6.36 5.43 -15.19
C LEU A 37 7.09 4.97 -16.47
N ASP A 38 6.41 4.84 -17.62
CA ASP A 38 7.02 4.42 -18.88
C ASP A 38 7.86 5.52 -19.54
N THR A 39 7.55 6.78 -19.25
CA THR A 39 8.26 7.94 -19.83
C THR A 39 9.33 8.49 -18.89
N TRP A 40 9.49 7.90 -17.71
CA TRP A 40 10.41 8.42 -16.70
C TRP A 40 11.87 8.24 -17.11
N GLN A 41 12.62 9.32 -16.95
CA GLN A 41 14.09 9.34 -16.99
C GLN A 41 14.61 9.77 -15.61
N VAL A 42 15.93 9.81 -15.45
CA VAL A 42 16.53 10.37 -14.24
C VAL A 42 16.14 11.84 -14.14
N GLY A 43 15.49 12.24 -13.04
CA GLY A 43 14.98 13.59 -12.89
C GLY A 43 13.93 13.75 -11.79
N GLY A 44 13.49 14.99 -11.59
CA GLY A 44 12.45 15.35 -10.64
C GLY A 44 11.07 15.37 -11.28
N PHE A 45 10.07 14.81 -10.57
CA PHE A 45 8.69 14.74 -11.00
C PHE A 45 7.75 15.33 -9.93
N ALA A 46 6.87 16.24 -10.34
CA ALA A 46 5.77 16.72 -9.52
C ALA A 46 4.56 15.81 -9.74
N LEU A 47 4.31 14.91 -8.78
CA LEU A 47 3.29 13.87 -8.95
C LEU A 47 1.92 14.24 -8.36
N GLY A 48 1.88 15.24 -7.46
CA GLY A 48 0.65 15.63 -6.76
C GLY A 48 0.16 14.61 -5.72
N ILE A 49 0.97 13.58 -5.42
CA ILE A 49 0.60 12.52 -4.46
C ILE A 49 0.44 13.06 -3.04
N HIS A 50 1.14 14.15 -2.69
CA HIS A 50 1.01 14.81 -1.38
C HIS A 50 -0.42 15.28 -1.07
N HIS A 51 -1.26 15.50 -2.10
CA HIS A 51 -2.67 15.84 -1.91
C HIS A 51 -3.52 14.70 -1.32
N ILE A 52 -3.08 13.45 -1.49
CA ILE A 52 -3.79 12.26 -0.97
C ILE A 52 -2.99 11.53 0.10
N GLU A 53 -1.67 11.69 0.10
CA GLU A 53 -0.74 11.13 1.07
C GLU A 53 0.20 12.24 1.56
N PRO A 54 -0.18 13.01 2.61
CA PRO A 54 0.55 14.20 3.04
C PRO A 54 2.01 13.99 3.42
N SER A 55 2.41 12.76 3.72
CA SER A 55 3.81 12.41 4.01
C SER A 55 4.67 12.20 2.76
N PHE A 56 4.06 12.16 1.57
CA PHE A 56 4.75 12.05 0.30
C PHE A 56 5.34 13.41 -0.11
N PRO A 57 6.57 13.47 -0.65
CA PRO A 57 7.20 14.74 -1.03
C PRO A 57 6.50 15.42 -2.21
N ASP A 58 6.57 16.75 -2.28
CA ASP A 58 6.04 17.52 -3.43
C ASP A 58 6.71 17.13 -4.75
N TRP A 59 8.01 16.84 -4.68
CA TRP A 59 8.84 16.42 -5.79
C TRP A 59 9.49 15.07 -5.52
N PHE A 60 9.34 14.14 -6.46
CA PHE A 60 10.01 12.85 -6.44
C PHE A 60 11.21 12.85 -7.39
N TYR A 61 12.41 12.58 -6.88
CA TYR A 61 13.60 12.47 -7.72
C TYR A 61 13.88 11.00 -8.08
N ALA A 62 13.61 10.61 -9.32
CA ALA A 62 13.90 9.26 -9.81
C ALA A 62 15.39 9.13 -10.14
N ARG A 63 16.05 8.16 -9.53
CA ARG A 63 17.44 7.77 -9.85
C ARG A 63 17.44 6.56 -10.77
N LYS A 64 18.61 6.22 -11.31
CA LYS A 64 18.76 5.04 -12.17
C LYS A 64 18.31 3.76 -11.43
N GLU A 65 18.70 3.63 -10.16
CA GLU A 65 18.33 2.51 -9.29
C GLU A 65 16.81 2.43 -9.11
N THR A 66 16.13 3.58 -8.98
CA THR A 66 14.66 3.64 -8.91
C THR A 66 14.02 3.09 -10.17
N LEU A 67 14.51 3.49 -11.35
CA LEU A 67 13.99 3.03 -12.63
C LEU A 67 14.20 1.53 -12.81
N ASP A 68 15.34 0.99 -12.37
CA ASP A 68 15.62 -0.44 -12.42
C ASP A 68 14.75 -1.24 -11.44
N LEU A 69 14.49 -0.71 -10.23
CA LEU A 69 13.54 -1.30 -9.28
C LEU A 69 12.11 -1.31 -9.81
N ILE A 70 11.66 -0.24 -10.49
CA ILE A 70 10.33 -0.18 -11.13
C ILE A 70 10.19 -1.30 -12.18
N LYS A 71 11.23 -1.54 -13.00
CA LYS A 71 11.24 -2.62 -13.98
C LYS A 71 11.12 -4.00 -13.33
N LEU A 72 11.91 -4.25 -12.28
CA LEU A 72 11.87 -5.51 -11.54
C LEU A 72 10.50 -5.72 -10.89
N PHE A 73 9.97 -4.68 -10.26
CA PHE A 73 8.64 -4.72 -9.64
C PHE A 73 7.56 -5.11 -10.64
N ARG A 74 7.56 -4.51 -11.84
CA ARG A 74 6.59 -4.85 -12.89
C ARG A 74 6.64 -6.32 -13.28
N GLN A 75 7.83 -6.90 -13.36
CA GLN A 75 8.01 -8.34 -13.61
C GLN A 75 7.43 -9.17 -12.46
N ASN A 76 7.71 -8.79 -11.20
CA ASN A 76 7.16 -9.49 -10.03
C ASN A 76 5.63 -9.44 -10.00
N VAL A 77 5.02 -8.30 -10.34
CA VAL A 77 3.55 -8.17 -10.40
C VAL A 77 2.96 -9.10 -11.45
N GLN A 78 3.57 -9.20 -12.63
CA GLN A 78 3.13 -10.12 -13.69
C GLN A 78 3.24 -11.59 -13.26
N GLN A 79 4.25 -11.91 -12.45
CA GLN A 79 4.50 -13.25 -11.93
C GLN A 79 3.78 -13.53 -10.61
N THR A 80 2.93 -12.60 -10.15
CA THR A 80 2.20 -12.70 -8.87
C THR A 80 3.10 -12.96 -7.66
N PHE A 81 4.35 -12.47 -7.71
CA PHE A 81 5.26 -12.52 -6.57
C PHE A 81 4.99 -11.39 -5.57
N ASN A 82 5.30 -11.66 -4.31
CA ASN A 82 5.34 -10.63 -3.29
C ASN A 82 6.67 -9.90 -3.39
N THR A 83 6.66 -8.58 -3.23
CA THR A 83 7.86 -7.75 -3.31
C THR A 83 8.14 -7.11 -1.96
N VAL A 84 9.35 -7.29 -1.44
CA VAL A 84 9.79 -6.67 -0.19
C VAL A 84 10.92 -5.69 -0.49
N PHE A 85 10.70 -4.44 -0.14
CA PHE A 85 11.69 -3.38 -0.20
C PHE A 85 12.35 -3.24 1.18
N VAL A 86 13.63 -3.57 1.23
CA VAL A 86 14.45 -3.50 2.44
C VAL A 86 15.48 -2.41 2.23
N GLY A 87 15.56 -1.47 3.16
CA GLY A 87 16.53 -0.40 3.09
C GLY A 87 16.66 0.36 4.40
N SER A 88 17.81 1.01 4.58
CA SER A 88 18.03 1.86 5.74
C SER A 88 17.01 2.99 5.81
N PRO A 89 16.69 3.50 7.03
CA PRO A 89 15.84 4.68 7.16
C PRO A 89 16.30 5.84 6.26
N GLY A 90 15.35 6.50 5.60
CA GLY A 90 15.64 7.68 4.76
C GLY A 90 16.03 7.40 3.30
N VAL A 91 16.17 6.13 2.88
CA VAL A 91 16.54 5.82 1.47
C VAL A 91 15.34 5.81 0.49
N GLY A 92 14.12 6.04 0.99
CA GLY A 92 12.92 6.20 0.17
C GLY A 92 12.11 4.93 -0.13
N THR A 93 12.27 3.85 0.66
CA THR A 93 11.49 2.61 0.51
C THR A 93 9.98 2.84 0.67
N SER A 94 9.57 3.58 1.72
CA SER A 94 8.17 3.96 1.95
C SER A 94 7.61 4.77 0.77
N THR A 95 8.38 5.74 0.27
CA THR A 95 8.02 6.54 -0.91
C THR A 95 7.80 5.65 -2.12
N LEU A 96 8.66 4.64 -2.33
CA LEU A 96 8.54 3.72 -3.44
C LEU A 96 7.28 2.84 -3.33
N VAL A 97 6.93 2.34 -2.14
CA VAL A 97 5.68 1.56 -1.97
C VAL A 97 4.44 2.42 -2.22
N VAL A 98 4.39 3.65 -1.73
CA VAL A 98 3.28 4.58 -2.04
C VAL A 98 3.15 4.78 -3.54
N LEU A 99 4.27 5.07 -4.21
CA LEU A 99 4.33 5.30 -5.65
C LEU A 99 3.82 4.09 -6.44
N LEU A 100 4.30 2.90 -6.10
CA LEU A 100 3.97 1.67 -6.81
C LEU A 100 2.53 1.21 -6.52
N ALA A 101 2.01 1.44 -5.30
CA ALA A 101 0.61 1.18 -4.96
C ALA A 101 -0.33 2.02 -5.83
N LEU A 102 -0.02 3.30 -6.00
CA LEU A 102 -0.76 4.19 -6.91
C LEU A 102 -0.64 3.74 -8.37
N TYR A 103 0.54 3.34 -8.82
CA TYR A 103 0.72 2.85 -10.18
C TYR A 103 -0.12 1.59 -10.45
N MET A 104 -0.14 0.63 -9.52
CA MET A 104 -0.98 -0.56 -9.61
C MET A 104 -2.46 -0.21 -9.72
N ALA A 105 -2.94 0.74 -8.91
CA ALA A 105 -4.34 1.13 -8.96
C ALA A 105 -4.68 1.89 -10.25
N LEU A 106 -3.90 2.92 -10.59
CA LEU A 106 -4.28 3.90 -11.62
C LEU A 106 -3.95 3.44 -13.04
N HIS A 107 -2.88 2.66 -13.22
CA HIS A 107 -2.46 2.18 -14.55
C HIS A 107 -2.77 0.71 -14.78
N GLN A 108 -2.70 -0.13 -13.74
CA GLN A 108 -3.01 -1.56 -13.88
C GLN A 108 -4.45 -1.90 -13.49
N GLN A 109 -5.25 -0.90 -13.10
CA GLN A 109 -6.66 -1.04 -12.74
C GLN A 109 -6.90 -2.07 -11.63
N LYS A 110 -5.93 -2.24 -10.73
CA LYS A 110 -6.05 -3.14 -9.59
C LYS A 110 -6.69 -2.44 -8.40
N ARG A 111 -7.48 -3.16 -7.61
CA ARG A 111 -7.93 -2.68 -6.29
C ARG A 111 -6.76 -2.76 -5.33
N VAL A 112 -6.42 -1.66 -4.67
CA VAL A 112 -5.24 -1.57 -3.81
C VAL A 112 -5.61 -0.97 -2.46
N VAL A 113 -5.09 -1.57 -1.40
CA VAL A 113 -5.12 -0.99 -0.05
C VAL A 113 -3.69 -0.77 0.40
N LEU A 114 -3.30 0.49 0.54
CA LEU A 114 -2.04 0.88 1.15
C LEU A 114 -2.26 1.10 2.64
N PHE A 115 -1.70 0.20 3.45
CA PHE A 115 -1.83 0.20 4.90
C PHE A 115 -0.47 0.50 5.53
N ARG A 116 -0.39 1.65 6.21
CA ARG A 116 0.87 2.21 6.68
C ARG A 116 0.85 2.35 8.18
N LYS A 117 1.90 1.87 8.84
CA LYS A 117 2.12 2.05 10.27
C LYS A 117 2.82 3.41 10.49
N LEU A 118 2.11 4.36 11.11
CA LEU A 118 2.65 5.69 11.43
C LEU A 118 3.37 5.66 12.80
N LYS A 119 2.75 4.99 13.78
CA LYS A 119 3.26 4.73 15.13
C LYS A 119 2.75 3.36 15.60
N ALA A 120 3.11 2.93 16.82
CA ALA A 120 2.77 1.62 17.38
C ALA A 120 1.30 1.21 17.13
N ASP A 121 0.35 2.10 17.46
CA ASP A 121 -1.09 1.85 17.34
C ASP A 121 -1.81 2.89 16.46
N GLU A 122 -1.09 3.50 15.52
CA GLU A 122 -1.63 4.50 14.62
C GLU A 122 -1.33 4.14 13.17
N PHE A 123 -2.37 3.92 12.39
CA PHE A 123 -2.28 3.49 11.00
C PHE A 123 -2.98 4.47 10.06
N SER A 124 -2.43 4.61 8.87
CA SER A 124 -3.07 5.27 7.73
C SER A 124 -3.45 4.21 6.71
N MET A 125 -4.70 4.23 6.26
CA MET A 125 -5.22 3.37 5.22
C MET A 125 -5.65 4.24 4.04
N LEU A 126 -5.04 3.99 2.88
CA LEU A 126 -5.43 4.58 1.61
C LEU A 126 -6.03 3.47 0.74
N CYS A 127 -7.31 3.60 0.41
CA CYS A 127 -8.02 2.68 -0.47
C CYS A 127 -8.13 3.31 -1.86
N LEU A 128 -7.69 2.54 -2.86
CA LEU A 128 -7.74 2.89 -4.27
C LEU A 128 -8.48 1.79 -5.01
N ASP A 129 -9.77 2.01 -5.27
CA ASP A 129 -10.64 1.07 -5.96
C ASP A 129 -11.07 1.66 -7.31
N PRO A 130 -10.26 1.47 -8.37
CA PRO A 130 -10.60 1.97 -9.71
C PRO A 130 -11.79 1.23 -10.34
N VAL A 131 -12.08 0.00 -9.90
CA VAL A 131 -13.19 -0.83 -10.41
C VAL A 131 -14.53 -0.22 -10.02
N HIS A 132 -14.65 0.16 -8.76
CA HIS A 132 -15.87 0.78 -8.22
C HIS A 132 -15.81 2.31 -8.19
N GLN A 133 -14.72 2.91 -8.68
CA GLN A 133 -14.49 4.36 -8.65
C GLN A 133 -14.57 4.91 -7.22
N GLN A 134 -13.97 4.20 -6.26
CA GLN A 134 -13.94 4.60 -4.85
C GLN A 134 -12.50 4.87 -4.41
N TYR A 135 -12.27 6.09 -3.94
CA TYR A 135 -10.97 6.53 -3.46
C TYR A 135 -11.16 7.25 -2.14
N TRP A 136 -10.50 6.77 -1.09
CA TRP A 136 -10.64 7.36 0.22
C TRP A 136 -9.42 7.06 1.09
N ARG A 137 -9.23 7.92 2.08
CA ARG A 137 -8.20 7.77 3.11
C ARG A 137 -8.84 7.72 4.48
N LYS A 138 -8.28 6.92 5.38
CA LYS A 138 -8.75 6.81 6.76
C LYS A 138 -7.59 6.61 7.73
N HIS A 139 -7.66 7.27 8.86
CA HIS A 139 -6.85 6.95 10.02
C HIS A 139 -7.55 5.88 10.87
N THR A 140 -6.82 4.84 11.27
CA THR A 140 -7.32 3.77 12.14
C THR A 140 -6.34 3.48 13.26
N LYS A 141 -6.86 3.01 14.39
CA LYS A 141 -6.06 2.57 15.54
C LYS A 141 -5.86 1.05 15.59
N SER A 142 -6.36 0.33 14.58
CA SER A 142 -6.32 -1.14 14.55
C SER A 142 -6.24 -1.68 13.12
N ILE A 143 -5.55 -2.80 12.97
CA ILE A 143 -5.50 -3.63 11.75
C ILE A 143 -6.89 -4.17 11.39
N ALA A 144 -7.82 -4.29 12.37
CA ALA A 144 -9.22 -4.61 12.11
C ALA A 144 -9.89 -3.61 11.15
N GLY A 145 -9.34 -2.41 10.97
CA GLY A 145 -9.78 -1.47 9.94
C GLY A 145 -9.75 -2.05 8.52
N LEU A 146 -8.95 -3.09 8.24
CA LEU A 146 -8.97 -3.80 6.97
C LEU A 146 -10.30 -4.52 6.68
N ASP A 147 -11.13 -4.82 7.70
CA ASP A 147 -12.48 -5.39 7.50
C ASP A 147 -13.44 -4.44 6.79
N LEU A 148 -13.14 -3.13 6.79
CA LEU A 148 -13.96 -2.13 6.11
C LEU A 148 -13.89 -2.28 4.60
N VAL A 149 -12.79 -2.84 4.09
CA VAL A 149 -12.65 -3.23 2.69
C VAL A 149 -13.29 -4.59 2.56
N GLY A 150 -14.62 -4.60 2.43
CA GLY A 150 -15.46 -5.78 2.69
C GLY A 150 -15.07 -7.03 1.90
N ASP A 151 -14.68 -6.86 0.64
CA ASP A 151 -14.14 -7.94 -0.19
C ASP A 151 -12.60 -7.97 -0.12
N ARG A 152 -12.03 -9.17 -0.03
CA ARG A 152 -10.57 -9.39 0.04
C ARG A 152 -9.90 -9.48 -1.34
N ASP A 153 -10.63 -9.19 -2.42
CA ASP A 153 -10.08 -9.05 -3.78
C ASP A 153 -9.42 -7.69 -3.98
N PHE A 154 -8.34 -7.44 -3.21
CA PHE A 154 -7.46 -6.29 -3.35
C PHE A 154 -6.01 -6.69 -3.08
N GLU A 155 -5.09 -5.90 -3.62
CA GLU A 155 -3.67 -6.03 -3.37
C GLU A 155 -3.29 -5.21 -2.13
N LEU A 156 -2.82 -5.88 -1.09
CA LEU A 156 -2.42 -5.24 0.16
C LEU A 156 -0.96 -4.76 0.07
N CYS A 157 -0.74 -3.47 0.27
CA CYS A 157 0.58 -2.85 0.30
C CYS A 157 0.88 -2.36 1.71
N LEU A 158 1.99 -2.80 2.30
CA LEU A 158 2.36 -2.52 3.68
C LEU A 158 3.57 -1.58 3.74
N ASP A 159 3.54 -0.64 4.68
CA ASP A 159 4.65 0.28 4.96
C ASP A 159 4.86 0.41 6.47
N GLY A 160 6.11 0.29 6.92
CA GLY A 160 6.49 0.46 8.32
C GLY A 160 6.26 -0.76 9.22
N PHE A 161 5.93 -1.92 8.65
CA PHE A 161 5.78 -3.18 9.40
C PHE A 161 7.09 -3.97 9.39
N LEU A 162 7.38 -4.65 10.50
CA LEU A 162 8.43 -5.66 10.57
C LEU A 162 7.89 -6.99 10.07
N ARG A 163 8.76 -7.82 9.47
CA ARG A 163 8.36 -9.16 9.00
C ARG A 163 7.85 -10.03 10.14
N GLU A 164 8.48 -9.96 11.31
CA GLU A 164 8.03 -10.67 12.51
C GLU A 164 6.61 -10.29 12.92
N GLU A 165 6.22 -9.02 12.80
CA GLU A 165 4.86 -8.56 13.10
C GLU A 165 3.83 -9.15 12.13
N ILE A 166 4.24 -9.38 10.88
CA ILE A 166 3.40 -9.99 9.84
C ILE A 166 3.30 -11.50 10.06
N ASP A 167 4.43 -12.17 10.31
CA ASP A 167 4.49 -13.63 10.49
C ASP A 167 3.79 -14.06 11.78
N HIS A 168 3.90 -13.24 12.84
CA HIS A 168 3.22 -13.45 14.12
C HIS A 168 1.83 -12.79 14.21
N ASP A 169 1.23 -12.40 13.08
CA ASP A 169 -0.10 -11.77 12.98
C ASP A 169 -1.27 -12.75 13.29
N LEU A 170 -1.11 -13.64 14.27
CA LEU A 170 -2.12 -14.60 14.69
C LEU A 170 -3.39 -13.90 15.22
N ILE A 171 -3.19 -12.80 15.95
CA ILE A 171 -4.28 -12.04 16.59
C ILE A 171 -5.20 -11.38 15.54
N ASN A 172 -4.67 -11.00 14.37
CA ASN A 172 -5.49 -10.45 13.30
C ASN A 172 -5.78 -11.47 12.18
N PHE A 173 -5.72 -12.77 12.47
CA PHE A 173 -6.02 -13.85 11.51
C PHE A 173 -5.16 -13.80 10.24
N HIS A 174 -3.87 -13.50 10.39
CA HIS A 174 -2.91 -13.43 9.30
C HIS A 174 -3.37 -12.50 8.16
N ARG A 175 -4.00 -11.36 8.50
CA ARG A 175 -4.43 -10.37 7.49
C ARG A 175 -3.25 -9.78 6.76
N LEU A 176 -2.16 -9.54 7.49
CA LEU A 176 -0.98 -8.90 6.95
C LEU A 176 -0.17 -9.82 6.04
N THR A 177 -0.24 -11.15 6.21
CA THR A 177 0.58 -12.11 5.43
C THR A 177 0.22 -12.18 3.95
N ARG A 178 -0.95 -11.64 3.57
CA ARG A 178 -1.43 -11.57 2.18
C ARG A 178 -0.89 -10.36 1.41
N PHE A 179 0.12 -9.68 1.93
CA PHE A 179 0.68 -8.49 1.29
C PHE A 179 1.26 -8.81 -0.09
N ARG A 180 1.03 -7.90 -1.04
CA ARG A 180 1.70 -7.85 -2.33
C ARG A 180 3.04 -7.12 -2.26
N MET A 181 3.07 -6.05 -1.46
CA MET A 181 4.25 -5.21 -1.26
C MET A 181 4.47 -4.93 0.22
N LEU A 182 5.74 -4.88 0.63
CA LEU A 182 6.17 -4.46 1.96
C LEU A 182 7.38 -3.53 1.87
N ALA A 183 7.30 -2.34 2.47
CA ALA A 183 8.48 -1.52 2.78
C ALA A 183 8.82 -1.66 4.26
N THR A 184 10.06 -2.07 4.55
CA THR A 184 10.54 -2.27 5.91
C THR A 184 11.99 -1.81 6.09
N CYS A 185 12.33 -1.38 7.30
CA CYS A 185 13.63 -0.77 7.64
C CYS A 185 14.63 -1.73 8.32
N THR A 186 14.25 -2.97 8.60
CA THR A 186 15.09 -3.96 9.28
C THR A 186 15.55 -5.11 8.37
N GLN A 187 16.59 -5.83 8.82
CA GLN A 187 17.13 -7.01 8.13
C GLN A 187 16.02 -8.03 7.87
N TYR A 188 15.65 -8.18 6.60
CA TYR A 188 14.76 -9.24 6.15
C TYR A 188 15.56 -10.54 6.04
N ASP A 189 15.21 -11.55 6.84
CA ASP A 189 15.83 -12.87 6.71
C ASP A 189 15.26 -13.58 5.47
N MET A 190 15.96 -13.45 4.35
CA MET A 190 15.62 -14.11 3.08
C MET A 190 15.70 -15.65 3.15
N LYS A 191 16.17 -16.24 4.26
CA LYS A 191 16.46 -17.68 4.34
C LYS A 191 15.21 -18.59 4.32
N ASN A 192 14.01 -18.07 4.56
CA ASN A 192 12.79 -18.88 4.59
C ASN A 192 11.88 -18.74 3.35
N ASP A 193 12.20 -17.86 2.40
CA ASP A 193 11.50 -17.75 1.10
C ASP A 193 12.37 -18.36 0.00
N GLU A 194 12.52 -19.69 -0.02
CA GLU A 194 13.11 -20.44 -1.14
C GLU A 194 12.21 -20.48 -2.39
N THR A 195 11.38 -19.47 -2.63
CA THR A 195 10.81 -19.24 -3.97
C THR A 195 11.81 -18.45 -4.82
N ARG A 196 12.78 -19.19 -5.38
CA ARG A 196 13.66 -18.83 -6.51
C ARG A 196 14.18 -17.39 -6.51
N ILE A 197 15.12 -17.10 -5.63
CA ILE A 197 15.99 -15.94 -5.74
C ILE A 197 16.91 -16.14 -6.97
N ARG A 198 16.64 -15.43 -8.07
CA ARG A 198 17.65 -15.24 -9.12
C ARG A 198 18.59 -14.12 -8.67
N ARG A 199 19.76 -14.51 -8.18
CA ARG A 199 20.92 -13.61 -8.10
C ARG A 199 21.39 -13.33 -9.54
N LYS A 200 21.42 -12.07 -9.94
CA LYS A 200 22.24 -11.58 -11.05
C LYS A 200 23.12 -10.48 -10.52
#